data_AF-A0A7U4LMV9-F1
#
_entry.id   AF-A0A7U4LMV9-F1
#
_cell.length_a   1.000
_cell.length_b   1.000
_cell.length_c   1.000
_cell.angle_alpha   90.00
_cell.angle_beta   90.00
_cell.angle_gamma   90.00
#
_symmetry.space_group_name_H-M   'P 1'
#
loop_
_entity.id
_entity.type
_entity.pdbx_description
1 polymer ?
#
loop_
_entity_poly.entity_id
_entity_poly.type
_entity_poly.pdbx_seq_one_letter_code
_entity_poly.pdbx_strand_id
1 'polypeptide(L)'
;MKNSNKNIYIYDLNNSWINTNNTSKSSLLETSNLIENNNNEFIDDKHIIAIDTYINLEKTYDYYKNKFNRNSIDNKGMNVEGFIHFGEKYVCADWIEDLGSILFGGDEIYSSHMSKSLDIVGHEFSHGVTHKESNLKYENESGALNESFSDIIGVGIKGKNFQLVKTAVHQILMEMQ
;
A
#
# COMPACT_ATOMS: atom_id res chain seq x y z
N MET A 1 -0.58 3.22 13.61
CA MET A 1 -0.71 4.61 14.14
C MET A 1 -2.08 5.13 13.75
N LYS A 2 -2.78 5.85 14.63
CA LYS A 2 -4.04 6.55 14.30
C LYS A 2 -3.80 8.05 14.44
N ASN A 3 -3.71 8.78 13.33
CA ASN A 3 -3.74 10.24 13.36
C ASN A 3 -5.20 10.69 13.30
N SER A 4 -5.64 11.47 14.28
CA SER A 4 -7.03 11.91 14.44
C SER A 4 -7.55 12.80 13.30
N ASN A 5 -6.71 13.27 12.39
CA ASN A 5 -7.12 14.14 11.28
C ASN A 5 -7.26 13.44 9.92
N LYS A 6 -6.74 12.22 9.76
CA LYS A 6 -6.82 11.45 8.50
C LYS A 6 -7.15 10.00 8.82
N ASN A 7 -8.08 9.42 8.07
CA ASN A 7 -8.54 8.03 8.25
C ASN A 7 -7.47 7.01 7.77
N ILE A 8 -6.23 7.10 8.25
CA ILE A 8 -5.12 6.20 7.89
C ILE A 8 -4.83 5.27 9.07
N TYR A 9 -4.83 3.97 8.82
CA TYR A 9 -4.66 2.93 9.83
C TYR A 9 -3.61 1.91 9.37
N ILE A 10 -2.71 1.55 10.27
CA ILE A 10 -1.67 0.53 10.02
C ILE A 10 -1.93 -0.67 10.92
N TYR A 11 -2.01 -1.83 10.29
CA TYR A 11 -2.22 -3.11 10.94
C TYR A 11 -1.00 -4.01 10.74
N ASP A 12 -0.70 -4.85 11.73
CA ASP A 12 0.37 -5.83 11.67
C ASP A 12 -0.21 -7.25 11.57
N LEU A 13 0.23 -8.00 10.55
CA LEU A 13 -0.14 -9.39 10.33
C LEU A 13 0.84 -10.39 10.97
N ASN A 14 1.91 -9.93 11.60
CA ASN A 14 2.94 -10.74 12.27
C ASN A 14 3.49 -11.86 11.37
N ASN A 15 3.81 -11.55 10.11
CA ASN A 15 4.30 -12.49 9.09
C ASN A 15 3.29 -13.60 8.71
N SER A 16 2.00 -13.41 9.01
CA SER A 16 0.97 -14.40 8.68
C SER A 16 0.61 -14.37 7.20
N TRP A 17 0.49 -15.57 6.61
CA TRP A 17 -0.11 -15.75 5.29
C TRP A 17 -1.64 -15.76 5.39
N ILE A 18 -2.31 -14.99 4.55
CA ILE A 18 -3.78 -14.92 4.46
C ILE A 18 -4.18 -15.16 3.02
N ASN A 19 -5.20 -16.00 2.82
CA ASN A 19 -5.78 -16.22 1.49
C ASN A 19 -6.73 -15.05 1.17
N THR A 20 -6.21 -14.06 0.45
CA THR A 20 -6.92 -12.82 0.10
C THR A 20 -8.19 -13.06 -0.72
N ASN A 21 -8.22 -14.10 -1.58
CA ASN A 21 -9.37 -14.42 -2.44
C ASN A 21 -10.60 -14.95 -1.68
N ASN A 22 -10.43 -15.43 -0.45
CA ASN A 22 -11.51 -16.02 0.35
C ASN A 22 -11.63 -15.38 1.76
N THR A 23 -10.97 -14.25 1.98
CA THR A 23 -10.97 -13.58 3.28
C THR A 23 -11.90 -12.39 3.22
N SER A 24 -12.77 -12.26 4.22
CA SER A 24 -13.57 -11.04 4.39
C SER A 24 -12.73 -9.95 5.05
N LYS A 25 -13.10 -8.69 4.80
CA LYS A 25 -12.44 -7.56 5.46
C LYS A 25 -12.47 -7.66 7.00
N SER A 26 -13.59 -8.10 7.57
CA SER A 26 -13.72 -8.29 9.03
C SER A 26 -12.75 -9.34 9.54
N SER A 27 -12.62 -10.48 8.83
CA SER A 27 -11.69 -11.55 9.20
C SER A 27 -10.22 -11.09 9.10
N LEU A 28 -9.89 -10.29 8.09
CA LEU A 28 -8.55 -9.68 7.99
C LEU A 28 -8.28 -8.78 9.21
N LEU A 29 -9.23 -7.95 9.60
CA LEU A 29 -9.08 -7.07 10.77
C LEU A 29 -8.92 -7.87 12.07
N GLU A 30 -9.72 -8.93 12.27
CA GLU A 30 -9.66 -9.82 13.44
C GLU A 30 -8.33 -10.59 13.56
N THR A 31 -7.71 -10.90 12.43
CA THR A 31 -6.42 -11.62 12.37
C THR A 31 -5.21 -10.69 12.42
N SER A 32 -5.46 -9.38 12.41
CA SER A 32 -4.43 -8.33 12.42
C SER A 32 -4.41 -7.58 13.75
N ASN A 33 -3.28 -6.95 14.06
CA ASN A 33 -3.18 -6.06 15.21
C ASN A 33 -3.11 -4.61 14.74
N LEU A 34 -4.08 -3.79 15.14
CA LEU A 34 -3.97 -2.34 14.94
C LEU A 34 -2.75 -1.83 15.71
N ILE A 35 -1.83 -1.18 15.01
CA ILE A 35 -0.65 -0.61 15.66
C ILE A 35 -1.06 0.70 16.32
N GLU A 36 -1.14 0.70 17.64
CA GLU A 36 -1.38 1.89 18.45
C GLU A 36 -0.08 2.30 19.15
N ASN A 37 0.15 3.61 19.27
CA ASN A 37 1.23 4.11 20.12
C ASN A 37 0.62 4.99 21.21
N ASN A 38 0.77 4.56 22.46
CA ASN A 38 0.25 5.23 23.64
C ASN A 38 1.36 5.88 24.50
N ASN A 39 2.63 5.80 24.07
CA ASN A 39 3.79 6.28 24.85
C ASN A 39 4.85 7.05 24.03
N ASN A 40 4.63 7.31 22.73
CA ASN A 40 5.53 8.02 21.81
C ASN A 40 6.94 7.40 21.66
N GLU A 41 7.16 6.17 22.10
CA GLU A 41 8.42 5.45 21.87
C GLU A 41 8.25 4.53 20.65
N PHE A 42 9.13 4.68 19.65
CA PHE A 42 9.16 3.84 18.46
C PHE A 42 10.61 3.38 18.22
N ILE A 43 11.10 2.52 19.12
CA ILE A 43 12.51 2.12 19.16
C ILE A 43 12.76 0.67 18.71
N ASP A 44 11.73 -0.13 18.49
CA ASP A 44 11.87 -1.46 17.87
C ASP A 44 11.58 -1.41 16.35
N ASP A 45 12.11 -2.38 15.61
CA ASP A 45 12.04 -2.42 14.14
C ASP A 45 10.60 -2.45 13.61
N LYS A 46 9.71 -3.17 14.31
CA LYS A 46 8.27 -3.27 13.97
C LYS A 46 7.59 -1.91 14.01
N HIS A 47 7.90 -1.10 15.02
CA HIS A 47 7.42 0.27 15.13
C HIS A 47 8.00 1.19 14.05
N ILE A 48 9.25 0.98 13.64
CA ILE A 48 9.88 1.74 12.54
C ILE A 48 9.14 1.48 11.21
N ILE A 49 8.87 0.22 10.86
CA ILE A 49 8.10 -0.13 9.65
C ILE A 49 6.72 0.54 9.67
N ALA A 50 6.04 0.49 10.82
CA ALA A 50 4.72 1.09 10.97
C ALA A 50 4.75 2.61 10.73
N ILE A 51 5.77 3.32 11.23
CA ILE A 51 5.95 4.75 10.99
C ILE A 51 6.22 5.04 9.53
N ASP A 52 7.17 4.34 8.90
CA ASP A 52 7.52 4.55 7.50
C ASP A 52 6.29 4.38 6.61
N THR A 53 5.53 3.31 6.87
CA THR A 53 4.27 3.01 6.17
C THR A 53 3.26 4.16 6.36
N TYR A 54 3.04 4.58 7.61
CA TYR A 54 2.11 5.67 7.91
C TYR A 54 2.50 6.98 7.20
N ILE A 55 3.77 7.38 7.29
CA ILE A 55 4.28 8.60 6.67
C ILE A 55 4.14 8.55 5.15
N ASN A 56 4.44 7.41 4.52
CA ASN A 56 4.36 7.29 3.08
C ASN A 56 2.90 7.26 2.58
N LEU A 57 1.98 6.61 3.30
CA LEU A 57 0.55 6.68 3.01
C LEU A 57 0.01 8.10 3.19
N GLU A 58 0.47 8.81 4.23
CA GLU A 58 0.08 10.20 4.47
C GLU A 58 0.55 11.13 3.34
N LYS A 59 1.81 11.02 2.90
CA LYS A 59 2.33 11.80 1.77
C LYS A 59 1.56 11.53 0.48
N THR A 60 1.22 10.26 0.26
CA THR A 60 0.46 9.82 -0.91
C THR A 60 -0.96 10.41 -0.88
N TYR A 61 -1.64 10.29 0.26
CA TYR A 61 -2.95 10.89 0.49
C TYR A 61 -2.92 12.40 0.23
N ASP A 62 -1.93 13.10 0.80
CA ASP A 62 -1.79 14.55 0.66
C ASP A 62 -1.47 14.96 -0.78
N TYR A 63 -0.70 14.16 -1.52
CA TYR A 63 -0.46 14.40 -2.94
C TYR A 63 -1.78 14.39 -3.71
N TYR A 64 -2.61 13.36 -3.54
CA TYR A 64 -3.91 13.27 -4.19
C TYR A 64 -4.85 14.42 -3.79
N LYS A 65 -4.87 14.76 -2.49
CA LYS A 65 -5.69 15.85 -1.98
C LYS A 65 -5.26 17.20 -2.54
N ASN A 66 -3.96 17.48 -2.56
CA ASN A 66 -3.44 18.79 -2.95
C ASN A 66 -3.36 18.98 -4.46
N LYS A 67 -3.07 17.93 -5.23
CA LYS A 67 -2.93 18.01 -6.69
C LYS A 67 -4.25 17.83 -7.43
N PHE A 68 -5.15 17.00 -6.91
CA PHE A 68 -6.38 16.62 -7.62
C PHE A 68 -7.65 16.96 -6.83
N ASN A 69 -7.53 17.59 -5.66
CA ASN A 69 -8.65 17.81 -4.72
C ASN A 69 -9.41 16.53 -4.35
N ARG A 70 -8.75 15.38 -4.45
CA ARG A 70 -9.36 14.07 -4.21
C ARG A 70 -9.37 13.75 -2.71
N ASN A 71 -10.51 13.29 -2.18
CA ASN A 71 -10.65 12.91 -0.78
C ASN A 71 -10.49 11.40 -0.58
N SER A 72 -9.27 10.92 -0.32
CA SER A 72 -8.93 9.49 -0.19
C SER A 72 -9.03 8.67 -1.49
N ILE A 73 -8.86 7.35 -1.37
CA ILE A 73 -8.89 6.37 -2.47
C ILE A 73 -10.20 6.42 -3.25
N ASP A 74 -11.34 6.64 -2.60
CA ASP A 74 -12.69 6.59 -3.20
C ASP A 74 -13.30 7.97 -3.47
N ASN A 75 -12.53 9.05 -3.24
CA ASN A 75 -13.00 10.43 -3.28
C ASN A 75 -14.10 10.80 -2.26
N LYS A 76 -14.36 9.96 -1.26
CA LYS A 76 -15.42 10.15 -0.25
C LYS A 76 -14.89 10.00 1.19
N GLY A 77 -13.58 9.92 1.37
CA GLY A 77 -12.96 9.84 2.69
C GLY A 77 -12.85 8.42 3.25
N MET A 78 -12.83 7.41 2.38
CA MET A 78 -12.56 6.01 2.74
C MET A 78 -11.32 5.89 3.64
N ASN A 79 -11.36 4.95 4.59
CA ASN A 79 -10.20 4.58 5.38
C ASN A 79 -9.08 4.07 4.46
N VAL A 80 -7.86 4.55 4.67
CA VAL A 80 -6.65 4.04 4.04
C VAL A 80 -6.01 3.07 5.01
N GLU A 81 -6.05 1.79 4.68
CA GLU A 81 -5.64 0.71 5.58
C GLU A 81 -4.47 -0.05 4.96
N GLY A 82 -3.32 0.02 5.63
CA GLY A 82 -2.10 -0.68 5.26
C GLY A 82 -1.80 -1.82 6.23
N PHE A 83 -1.55 -3.01 5.70
CA PHE A 83 -1.21 -4.20 6.47
C PHE A 83 0.26 -4.53 6.23
N ILE A 84 1.08 -4.46 7.28
CA ILE A 84 2.51 -4.73 7.22
C ILE A 84 2.82 -6.14 7.69
N HIS A 85 4.01 -6.64 7.35
CA HIS A 85 4.45 -8.01 7.65
C HIS A 85 3.46 -9.05 7.11
N PHE A 86 2.98 -8.87 5.88
CA PHE A 86 2.16 -9.88 5.21
C PHE A 86 3.05 -11.02 4.69
N GLY A 87 2.84 -12.24 5.18
CA GLY A 87 3.53 -13.45 4.75
C GLY A 87 5.04 -13.50 5.07
N GLU A 88 5.55 -14.65 5.50
CA GLU A 88 7.00 -14.87 5.55
C GLU A 88 7.59 -14.90 4.14
N LYS A 89 8.69 -14.17 3.90
CA LYS A 89 9.41 -14.13 2.61
C LYS A 89 8.62 -13.60 1.42
N TYR A 90 7.51 -12.93 1.68
CA TYR A 90 6.73 -12.26 0.66
C TYR A 90 7.37 -10.89 0.37
N VAL A 91 8.01 -10.75 -0.78
CA VAL A 91 8.77 -9.54 -1.17
C VAL A 91 7.99 -8.71 -2.20
N CYS A 92 6.72 -8.44 -1.90
CA CYS A 92 5.84 -7.64 -2.74
C CYS A 92 4.97 -6.71 -1.89
N ALA A 93 4.25 -5.82 -2.57
CA ALA A 93 3.15 -5.06 -2.01
C ALA A 93 2.01 -5.12 -3.01
N ASP A 94 0.77 -5.20 -2.54
CA ASP A 94 -0.41 -5.35 -3.40
C ASP A 94 -1.59 -4.55 -2.84
N TRP A 95 -2.26 -3.79 -3.70
CA TRP A 95 -3.64 -3.38 -3.46
C TRP A 95 -4.60 -4.55 -3.71
N ILE A 96 -5.36 -4.93 -2.67
CA ILE A 96 -6.37 -5.98 -2.76
C ILE A 96 -7.75 -5.37 -2.92
N GLU A 97 -8.31 -5.45 -4.13
CA GLU A 97 -9.58 -4.82 -4.50
C GLU A 97 -10.74 -5.22 -3.57
N ASP A 98 -10.91 -6.52 -3.33
CA ASP A 98 -11.99 -7.09 -2.50
C ASP A 98 -11.91 -6.67 -1.03
N LEU A 99 -10.70 -6.40 -0.54
CA LEU A 99 -10.45 -5.97 0.84
C LEU A 99 -10.42 -4.44 0.97
N GLY A 100 -10.25 -3.73 -0.15
CA GLY A 100 -10.08 -2.28 -0.17
C GLY A 100 -8.87 -1.85 0.65
N SER A 101 -7.75 -2.56 0.56
CA SER A 101 -6.58 -2.36 1.44
C SER A 101 -5.28 -2.70 0.75
N ILE A 102 -4.18 -2.18 1.29
CA ILE A 102 -2.84 -2.46 0.77
C ILE A 102 -2.14 -3.43 1.70
N LEU A 103 -1.57 -4.49 1.13
CA LEU A 103 -0.69 -5.43 1.82
C LEU A 103 0.76 -5.08 1.51
N PHE A 104 1.62 -5.17 2.52
CA PHE A 104 3.05 -4.93 2.40
C PHE A 104 3.82 -6.08 3.04
N GLY A 105 4.76 -6.65 2.30
CA GLY A 105 5.78 -7.54 2.82
C GLY A 105 7.20 -6.97 2.71
N GLY A 106 8.16 -7.88 2.80
CA GLY A 106 9.59 -7.63 2.72
C GLY A 106 10.32 -8.11 3.98
N ASP A 107 11.33 -7.36 4.42
CA ASP A 107 12.22 -7.68 5.55
C ASP A 107 13.03 -8.98 5.39
N GLU A 108 13.37 -9.30 4.15
CA GLU A 108 14.22 -10.42 3.79
C GLU A 108 15.69 -10.02 3.68
N ILE A 109 16.61 -10.99 3.75
CA ILE A 109 18.08 -10.79 3.73
C ILE A 109 18.54 -9.88 2.58
N TYR A 110 17.81 -9.88 1.46
CA TYR A 110 18.15 -9.10 0.26
C TYR A 110 17.07 -8.07 -0.13
N SER A 111 16.10 -7.78 0.75
CA SER A 111 15.07 -6.78 0.49
C SER A 111 14.63 -6.04 1.75
N SER A 112 14.60 -4.71 1.67
CA SER A 112 13.88 -3.91 2.67
C SER A 112 12.38 -4.18 2.64
N HIS A 113 11.65 -3.85 3.71
CA HIS A 113 10.19 -3.77 3.68
C HIS A 113 9.70 -2.83 2.55
N MET A 114 8.69 -3.27 1.79
CA MET A 114 8.20 -2.57 0.60
C MET A 114 7.62 -1.18 0.93
N SER A 115 6.95 -1.06 2.07
CA SER A 115 6.31 0.20 2.48
C SER A 115 7.29 1.34 2.80
N LYS A 116 8.60 1.04 2.93
CA LYS A 116 9.63 2.08 3.09
C LYS A 116 9.78 2.93 1.82
N SER A 117 9.40 2.40 0.67
CA SER A 117 9.51 3.11 -0.60
C SER A 117 8.25 3.91 -0.89
N LEU A 118 8.41 5.24 -0.96
CA LEU A 118 7.28 6.15 -1.21
C LEU A 118 6.65 5.96 -2.60
N ASP A 119 7.43 5.60 -3.61
CA ASP A 119 6.90 5.29 -4.94
C ASP A 119 6.07 4.00 -4.94
N ILE A 120 6.50 2.94 -4.24
CA ILE A 120 5.72 1.70 -4.08
C ILE A 120 4.41 1.99 -3.36
N VAL A 121 4.44 2.70 -2.22
CA VAL A 121 3.21 3.06 -1.51
C VAL A 121 2.29 3.92 -2.37
N GLY A 122 2.85 4.85 -3.14
CA GLY A 122 2.10 5.67 -4.10
C GLY A 122 1.48 4.84 -5.23
N HIS A 123 2.20 3.86 -5.74
CA HIS A 123 1.76 2.93 -6.79
C HIS A 123 0.58 2.08 -6.30
N GLU A 124 0.69 1.40 -5.15
CA GLU A 124 -0.42 0.60 -4.61
C GLU A 124 -1.66 1.44 -4.27
N PHE A 125 -1.48 2.63 -3.73
CA PHE A 125 -2.59 3.55 -3.50
C PHE A 125 -3.29 3.93 -4.82
N SER A 126 -2.51 4.09 -5.90
CA SER A 126 -3.01 4.45 -7.22
C SER A 126 -3.82 3.33 -7.85
N HIS A 127 -3.48 2.06 -7.61
CA HIS A 127 -4.38 0.94 -7.96
C HIS A 127 -5.74 1.07 -7.30
N GLY A 128 -5.78 1.41 -6.01
CA GLY A 128 -7.03 1.69 -5.33
C GLY A 128 -7.83 2.81 -5.99
N VAL A 129 -7.16 3.89 -6.41
CA VAL A 129 -7.83 4.98 -7.13
C VAL A 129 -8.36 4.52 -8.49
N THR A 130 -7.57 3.75 -9.26
CA THR A 130 -8.00 3.18 -10.53
C THR A 130 -9.22 2.30 -10.35
N HIS A 131 -9.20 1.39 -9.36
CA HIS A 131 -10.33 0.53 -8.99
C HIS A 131 -11.59 1.36 -8.68
N LYS A 132 -11.48 2.41 -7.85
CA LYS A 132 -12.65 3.22 -7.46
C LYS A 132 -13.17 4.18 -8.53
N GLU A 133 -12.41 4.44 -9.58
CA GLU A 133 -12.78 5.41 -10.63
C GLU A 133 -13.09 4.75 -11.97
N SER A 134 -12.09 4.13 -12.59
CA SER A 134 -12.22 3.58 -13.95
C SER A 134 -12.45 2.07 -13.96
N ASN A 135 -12.08 1.39 -12.87
CA ASN A 135 -12.19 -0.06 -12.71
C ASN A 135 -11.58 -0.81 -13.90
N LEU A 136 -10.40 -0.36 -14.35
CA LEU A 136 -9.66 -1.02 -15.41
C LEU A 136 -9.30 -2.44 -14.96
N LYS A 137 -9.85 -3.42 -15.67
CA LYS A 137 -9.52 -4.82 -15.41
C LYS A 137 -8.02 -5.04 -15.55
N TYR A 138 -7.48 -5.80 -14.63
CA TYR A 138 -6.07 -6.14 -14.59
C TYR A 138 -5.74 -7.27 -15.59
N GLU A 139 -5.96 -6.99 -16.88
CA GLU A 139 -5.74 -7.93 -17.99
C GLU A 139 -5.35 -7.17 -19.27
N ASN A 140 -4.48 -7.76 -20.09
CA ASN A 140 -4.11 -7.24 -21.41
C ASN A 140 -3.73 -5.74 -21.38
N GLU A 141 -4.28 -4.95 -22.30
CA GLU A 141 -4.03 -3.50 -22.41
C GLU A 141 -4.61 -2.72 -21.23
N SER A 142 -5.75 -3.13 -20.67
CA SER A 142 -6.33 -2.47 -19.50
C SER A 142 -5.48 -2.67 -18.24
N GLY A 143 -4.85 -3.84 -18.09
CA GLY A 143 -3.87 -4.10 -17.03
C GLY A 143 -2.61 -3.25 -17.21
N ALA A 144 -2.07 -3.21 -18.44
CA ALA A 144 -0.92 -2.37 -18.74
C ALA A 144 -1.19 -0.87 -18.50
N LEU A 145 -2.40 -0.38 -18.78
CA LEU A 145 -2.81 0.99 -18.46
C LEU A 145 -2.96 1.22 -16.95
N ASN A 146 -3.48 0.24 -16.20
CA ASN A 146 -3.59 0.29 -14.76
C ASN A 146 -2.20 0.42 -14.10
N GLU A 147 -1.27 -0.47 -14.46
CA GLU A 147 0.13 -0.43 -14.05
C GLU A 147 0.80 0.90 -14.39
N SER A 148 0.71 1.31 -15.67
CA SER A 148 1.36 2.52 -16.13
C SER A 148 0.86 3.76 -15.40
N PHE A 149 -0.44 3.83 -15.07
CA PHE A 149 -0.99 4.92 -14.29
C PHE A 149 -0.43 4.93 -12.86
N SER A 150 -0.40 3.78 -12.20
CA SER A 150 0.16 3.62 -10.86
C SER A 150 1.63 4.02 -10.79
N ASP A 151 2.44 3.63 -11.78
CA ASP A 151 3.84 4.02 -11.90
C ASP A 151 4.04 5.54 -12.06
N ILE A 152 3.27 6.17 -12.96
CA ILE A 152 3.36 7.61 -13.22
C ILE A 152 3.07 8.39 -11.94
N ILE A 153 2.02 8.02 -11.20
CA ILE A 153 1.64 8.70 -9.97
C ILE A 153 2.65 8.41 -8.85
N GLY A 154 3.08 7.16 -8.66
CA GLY A 154 4.09 6.80 -7.66
C GLY A 154 5.39 7.60 -7.81
N VAL A 155 5.89 7.71 -9.04
CA VAL A 155 7.03 8.58 -9.38
C VAL A 155 6.72 10.05 -9.11
N GLY A 156 5.54 10.52 -9.51
CA GLY A 156 5.08 11.89 -9.30
C GLY A 156 5.02 12.29 -7.83
N ILE A 157 4.64 11.37 -6.94
CA ILE A 157 4.64 11.56 -5.48
C ILE A 157 6.06 11.63 -4.93
N LYS A 158 6.94 10.72 -5.36
CA LYS A 158 8.35 10.68 -4.91
C LYS A 158 9.15 11.91 -5.32
N GLY A 159 8.89 12.45 -6.51
CA GLY A 159 9.34 13.78 -6.94
C GLY A 159 10.86 14.00 -7.07
N LYS A 160 11.67 12.92 -7.13
CA LYS A 160 13.15 13.01 -7.21
C LYS A 160 13.73 12.61 -8.57
N ASN A 161 13.20 11.58 -9.20
CA ASN A 161 13.66 11.03 -10.48
C ASN A 161 12.59 10.13 -11.11
N PHE A 162 12.68 9.87 -12.42
CA PHE A 162 11.76 8.96 -13.15
C PHE A 162 12.11 7.47 -12.96
N GLN A 163 12.91 7.14 -11.95
CA GLN A 163 13.27 5.76 -11.64
C GLN A 163 12.33 5.24 -10.57
N LEU A 164 11.53 4.26 -10.94
CA LEU A 164 10.92 3.34 -10.00
C LEU A 164 12.04 2.56 -9.31
N VAL A 165 11.94 2.33 -8.00
CA VAL A 165 12.72 1.23 -7.39
C VAL A 165 12.35 -0.04 -8.16
N LYS A 166 13.36 -0.86 -8.47
CA LYS A 166 13.38 -1.98 -9.43
C LYS A 166 12.36 -3.12 -9.21
N THR A 167 11.33 -2.91 -8.39
CA THR A 167 10.34 -3.87 -7.91
C THR A 167 9.06 -3.94 -8.77
N ALA A 168 8.65 -2.87 -9.45
CA ALA A 168 7.52 -2.92 -10.41
C ALA A 168 7.80 -3.86 -11.61
N VAL A 169 9.09 -4.09 -11.92
CA VAL A 169 9.48 -5.06 -12.97
C VAL A 169 9.13 -6.50 -12.58
N HIS A 170 8.97 -6.81 -11.28
CA HIS A 170 8.59 -8.16 -10.84
C HIS A 170 7.07 -8.41 -10.98
N GLN A 171 6.23 -7.39 -10.79
CA GLN A 171 4.78 -7.46 -11.01
C GLN A 171 4.47 -7.72 -12.51
N ILE A 172 5.12 -6.95 -13.40
CA ILE A 172 4.98 -7.11 -14.86
C ILE A 172 5.44 -8.49 -15.35
N LEU A 173 6.45 -9.10 -14.71
CA LEU A 173 6.99 -10.40 -15.13
C LEU A 173 6.20 -11.60 -14.61
N MET A 174 5.43 -11.46 -13.53
CA MET A 174 4.71 -12.57 -12.92
C MET A 174 3.34 -12.85 -13.56
N GLU A 175 2.75 -11.88 -14.29
CA GLU A 175 1.38 -12.00 -14.80
C GLU A 175 1.25 -12.04 -16.34
N MET A 176 2.39 -12.16 -17.04
CA MET A 176 2.42 -12.47 -18.47
C MET A 176 2.44 -13.99 -18.77
N GLN A 177 2.08 -14.84 -17.80
CA GLN A 177 1.93 -16.30 -17.93
C GLN A 177 0.51 -16.74 -17.55
#